data_AF-S5NET8-F1
#
_entry.id   AF-S5NET8-F1
#
_cell.length_a   1.000
_cell.length_b   1.000
_cell.length_c   1.000
_cell.angle_alpha   90.00
_cell.angle_beta   90.00
_cell.angle_gamma   90.00
#
_symmetry.space_group_name_H-M   'P 1'
#
loop_
_entity.id
_entity.type
_entity.pdbx_description
1 polymer ?
#
loop_
_entity_poly.entity_id
_entity_poly.type
_entity_poly.pdbx_seq_one_letter_code
_entity_poly.pdbx_strand_id
1 'polypeptide(L)'
;MEIKNKKAKVFLLIYLILIFIFMSLWSYKTPLVTDDLFFSNNHIIGPSINDYFESNGRIFGQMFTRIILSKGILFSSICTGLAFTVLLLIIFKITNSYKNNSLYIERIILITVSIFLFVPSFASVFIWRAGVGNYLITAILELLFIMVVINSKSNTFYVILAIALGFCAGLGNENTSGGILLICILFLIKFHIQNKKISPKLLIGTLSLIVGYVILMLSPGSRKRAELNDYVYLHQNLFKRLIEGLGKQATYLNMEFWPIVFLAFTISVIVVSVIFWKKNPLFWDGLIFIAGGIASGIVLIASPEGMDVGRPYFGPTILLLIGIMLLIPLKINDEYIKAFYISGILIFTLICSFNLIIGIQNARSFNNQLSMRYSHIKRSKNEVVKLEPIERDNVYNKYSLSSIYWEVTNNDAAFPNNQYYEYFRKKVILKK
;
A
#
# COMPACT_ATOMS: atom_id res chain seq x y z
N MET A 1 -13.03 9.80 -22.37
CA MET A 1 -13.87 9.04 -23.31
C MET A 1 -14.77 8.09 -22.53
N GLU A 2 -16.08 8.25 -22.69
CA GLU A 2 -17.10 7.39 -22.08
C GLU A 2 -17.40 6.19 -22.99
N ILE A 3 -17.15 4.96 -22.55
CA ILE A 3 -17.64 3.73 -23.21
C ILE A 3 -18.90 3.28 -22.49
N LYS A 4 -19.97 2.96 -23.22
CA LYS A 4 -21.25 2.51 -22.64
C LYS A 4 -21.51 1.00 -22.82
N ASN A 5 -22.38 0.47 -21.97
CA ASN A 5 -23.05 -0.84 -22.10
C ASN A 5 -22.08 -2.04 -22.10
N LYS A 6 -22.36 -3.05 -22.93
CA LYS A 6 -21.62 -4.33 -22.97
C LYS A 6 -20.14 -4.13 -23.33
N LYS A 7 -19.83 -3.18 -24.21
CA LYS A 7 -18.45 -2.85 -24.62
C LYS A 7 -17.60 -2.38 -23.43
N ALA A 8 -18.20 -1.58 -22.53
CA ALA A 8 -17.54 -1.09 -21.33
C ALA A 8 -17.09 -2.23 -20.40
N LYS A 9 -17.96 -3.23 -20.19
CA LYS A 9 -17.68 -4.41 -19.36
C LYS A 9 -16.57 -5.26 -19.96
N VAL A 10 -16.62 -5.52 -21.27
CA VAL A 10 -15.60 -6.32 -21.97
C VAL A 10 -14.24 -5.63 -21.91
N PHE A 11 -14.19 -4.33 -22.20
CA PHE A 11 -12.94 -3.56 -22.12
C PHE A 11 -12.34 -3.59 -20.71
N LEU A 12 -13.17 -3.32 -19.69
CA LEU A 12 -12.72 -3.37 -18.29
C LEU A 12 -12.20 -4.76 -17.91
N LEU A 13 -12.88 -5.82 -18.34
CA LEU A 13 -12.43 -7.19 -18.07
C LEU A 13 -11.07 -7.48 -18.71
N ILE A 14 -10.89 -7.15 -20.00
CA ILE A 14 -9.61 -7.34 -20.70
C ILE A 14 -8.50 -6.54 -19.99
N TYR A 15 -8.77 -5.28 -19.66
CA TYR A 15 -7.83 -4.42 -18.95
C TYR A 15 -7.37 -5.03 -17.62
N LEU A 16 -8.31 -5.52 -16.81
CA LEU A 16 -8.01 -6.14 -15.52
C LEU A 16 -7.26 -7.46 -15.67
N ILE A 17 -7.57 -8.26 -16.68
CA ILE A 17 -6.83 -9.50 -16.99
C ILE A 17 -5.38 -9.18 -17.36
N LEU A 18 -5.15 -8.16 -18.18
CA LEU A 18 -3.79 -7.75 -18.57
C LEU A 18 -2.99 -7.26 -17.36
N ILE A 19 -3.59 -6.42 -16.50
CA ILE A 19 -2.94 -5.97 -15.26
C ILE A 19 -2.67 -7.15 -14.31
N PHE A 20 -3.64 -8.06 -14.15
CA PHE A 20 -3.48 -9.26 -13.34
C PHE A 20 -2.28 -10.09 -13.80
N ILE A 21 -2.22 -10.42 -15.11
CA ILE A 21 -1.13 -11.20 -15.69
C ILE A 21 0.21 -10.47 -15.50
N PHE A 22 0.25 -9.16 -15.79
CA PHE A 22 1.46 -8.37 -15.65
C PHE A 22 2.01 -8.41 -14.21
N MET A 23 1.16 -8.13 -13.22
CA MET A 23 1.57 -8.11 -11.81
C MET A 23 1.93 -9.51 -11.30
N SER A 24 1.19 -10.54 -11.71
CA SER A 24 1.51 -11.94 -11.34
C SER A 24 2.83 -12.40 -11.94
N LEU A 25 3.12 -12.08 -13.21
CA LEU A 25 4.40 -12.44 -13.84
C LEU A 25 5.57 -11.69 -13.20
N TRP A 26 5.38 -10.42 -12.85
CA TRP A 26 6.41 -9.65 -12.15
C TRP A 26 6.70 -10.23 -10.76
N SER A 27 5.66 -10.52 -9.98
CA SER A 27 5.81 -11.21 -8.70
C SER A 27 6.51 -12.55 -8.90
N TYR A 28 6.07 -13.38 -9.84
CA TYR A 28 6.64 -14.71 -10.09
C TYR A 28 8.14 -14.70 -10.41
N LYS A 29 8.61 -13.68 -11.15
CA LYS A 29 10.03 -13.49 -11.47
C LYS A 29 10.87 -12.88 -10.33
N THR A 30 10.23 -12.44 -9.26
CA THR A 30 10.89 -11.91 -8.08
C THR A 30 11.10 -13.03 -7.06
N PRO A 31 12.34 -13.35 -6.65
CA PRO A 31 12.60 -14.34 -5.61
C PRO A 31 11.98 -13.94 -4.27
N LEU A 32 11.95 -14.89 -3.32
CA LEU A 32 11.64 -14.57 -1.93
C LEU A 32 12.72 -13.62 -1.39
N VAL A 33 12.35 -12.62 -0.61
CA VAL A 33 13.30 -11.66 -0.02
C VAL A 33 13.08 -11.57 1.48
N THR A 34 14.18 -11.67 2.25
CA THR A 34 14.24 -11.47 3.71
C THR A 34 13.10 -12.20 4.44
N ASP A 35 12.10 -11.46 4.91
CA ASP A 35 10.98 -11.98 5.70
C ASP A 35 10.16 -13.04 4.96
N ASP A 36 10.15 -13.03 3.63
CA ASP A 36 9.48 -14.05 2.83
C ASP A 36 10.05 -15.45 3.11
N LEU A 37 11.35 -15.56 3.45
CA LEU A 37 11.98 -16.82 3.82
C LEU A 37 11.42 -17.34 5.15
N PHE A 38 11.26 -16.45 6.13
CA PHE A 38 10.71 -16.77 7.45
C PHE A 38 9.21 -17.13 7.39
N PHE A 39 8.40 -16.33 6.69
CA PHE A 39 6.95 -16.52 6.65
C PHE A 39 6.48 -17.69 5.78
N SER A 40 7.37 -18.28 4.99
CA SER A 40 7.04 -19.46 4.17
C SER A 40 6.84 -20.75 4.96
N ASN A 41 7.04 -20.72 6.28
CA ASN A 41 6.68 -21.81 7.17
C ASN A 41 5.14 -22.03 7.22
N ASN A 42 4.68 -23.28 7.25
CA ASN A 42 3.26 -23.66 7.06
C ASN A 42 2.29 -23.27 8.21
N HIS A 43 2.77 -22.59 9.26
CA HIS A 43 1.94 -22.20 10.40
C HIS A 43 1.42 -20.77 10.23
N ILE A 44 0.10 -20.60 10.16
CA ILE A 44 -0.52 -19.31 9.82
C ILE A 44 -1.02 -18.56 11.06
N ILE A 45 -2.00 -19.12 11.78
CA ILE A 45 -2.75 -18.37 12.82
C ILE A 45 -1.91 -18.17 14.07
N GLY A 46 -1.41 -19.25 14.68
CA GLY A 46 -0.65 -19.20 15.94
C GLY A 46 0.52 -18.23 15.90
N PRO A 47 1.43 -18.32 14.91
CA PRO A 47 2.54 -17.39 14.78
C PRO A 47 2.12 -15.93 14.53
N SER A 48 1.01 -15.69 13.81
CA SER A 48 0.53 -14.33 13.58
C SER A 48 -0.02 -13.68 14.85
N ILE A 49 -0.62 -14.48 15.75
CA ILE A 49 -1.01 -14.01 17.09
C ILE A 49 0.23 -13.82 17.95
N ASN A 50 1.22 -14.71 17.88
CA ASN A 50 2.47 -14.56 18.62
C ASN A 50 3.23 -13.29 18.23
N ASP A 51 3.22 -12.93 16.94
CA ASP A 51 3.81 -11.68 16.47
C ASP A 51 3.21 -10.47 17.20
N TYR A 52 1.89 -10.44 17.46
CA TYR A 52 1.26 -9.35 18.21
C TYR A 52 1.88 -9.15 19.60
N PHE A 53 2.26 -10.25 20.25
CA PHE A 53 2.84 -10.20 21.58
C PHE A 53 4.34 -9.93 21.58
N GLU A 54 5.06 -10.41 20.56
CA GLU A 54 6.53 -10.45 20.58
C GLU A 54 7.22 -9.45 19.64
N SER A 55 6.65 -9.13 18.48
CA SER A 55 7.40 -8.46 17.40
C SER A 55 6.63 -7.44 16.54
N ASN A 56 5.31 -7.56 16.40
CA ASN A 56 4.52 -6.76 15.47
C ASN A 56 3.00 -6.80 15.74
N GLY A 57 2.38 -5.64 15.92
CA GLY A 57 0.94 -5.52 16.18
C GLY A 57 0.00 -5.83 15.01
N ARG A 58 0.49 -5.93 13.78
CA ARG A 58 -0.33 -6.11 12.57
C ARG A 58 -0.72 -7.57 12.35
N ILE A 59 -1.62 -8.09 13.18
CA ILE A 59 -2.07 -9.50 13.13
C ILE A 59 -2.53 -9.90 11.72
N PHE A 60 -3.41 -9.11 11.11
CA PHE A 60 -3.93 -9.42 9.78
C PHE A 60 -2.85 -9.34 8.69
N GLY A 61 -1.99 -8.32 8.74
CA GLY A 61 -0.89 -8.20 7.79
C GLY A 61 0.05 -9.41 7.80
N GLN A 62 0.38 -9.87 9.01
CA GLN A 62 1.22 -11.04 9.24
C GLN A 62 0.52 -12.36 8.85
N MET A 63 -0.78 -12.47 9.12
CA MET A 63 -1.59 -13.62 8.72
C MET A 63 -1.70 -13.73 7.19
N PHE A 64 -2.00 -12.63 6.50
CA PHE A 64 -2.11 -12.63 5.04
C PHE A 64 -0.78 -12.92 4.35
N THR A 65 0.32 -12.41 4.90
CA THR A 65 1.67 -12.73 4.41
C THR A 65 1.91 -14.23 4.41
N ARG A 66 1.62 -14.90 5.53
CA ARG A 66 1.76 -16.37 5.65
C ARG A 66 0.80 -17.13 4.75
N ILE A 67 -0.45 -16.67 4.62
CA ILE A 67 -1.43 -17.26 3.69
C ILE A 67 -0.87 -17.24 2.26
N ILE A 68 -0.40 -16.08 1.80
CA ILE A 68 0.14 -15.89 0.45
C ILE A 68 1.35 -16.81 0.21
N LEU A 69 2.22 -16.99 1.20
CA LEU A 69 3.44 -17.78 1.06
C LEU A 69 3.23 -19.30 1.25
N SER A 70 2.10 -19.72 1.81
CA SER A 70 1.82 -21.12 2.21
C SER A 70 1.90 -22.18 1.10
N LYS A 71 1.77 -21.79 -0.18
CA LYS A 71 1.75 -22.73 -1.32
C LYS A 71 2.80 -22.38 -2.38
N GLY A 72 3.87 -21.69 -1.99
CA GLY A 72 5.02 -21.40 -2.82
C GLY A 72 4.85 -20.22 -3.79
N ILE A 73 5.82 -20.07 -4.69
CA ILE A 73 6.00 -18.86 -5.52
C ILE A 73 4.85 -18.66 -6.50
N LEU A 74 4.35 -19.72 -7.14
CA LEU A 74 3.24 -19.58 -8.11
C LEU A 74 1.96 -19.07 -7.43
N PHE A 75 1.56 -19.70 -6.32
CA PHE A 75 0.38 -19.29 -5.58
C PHE A 75 0.51 -17.87 -5.05
N SER A 76 1.64 -17.53 -4.42
CA SER A 76 1.86 -16.17 -3.91
C SER A 76 1.75 -15.11 -5.01
N SER A 77 2.28 -15.40 -6.20
CA SER A 77 2.28 -14.48 -7.33
C SER A 77 0.88 -14.28 -7.95
N ILE A 78 0.05 -15.34 -7.98
CA ILE A 78 -1.37 -15.23 -8.34
C ILE A 78 -2.10 -14.35 -7.32
N CYS A 79 -1.89 -14.58 -6.02
CA CYS A 79 -2.47 -13.75 -4.97
C CYS A 79 -2.05 -12.28 -5.10
N THR A 80 -0.79 -12.00 -5.41
CA THR A 80 -0.28 -10.64 -5.67
C THR A 80 -1.05 -9.96 -6.80
N GLY A 81 -1.15 -10.60 -7.97
CA GLY A 81 -1.86 -10.05 -9.12
C GLY A 81 -3.34 -9.83 -8.82
N LEU A 82 -3.99 -10.77 -8.14
CA LEU A 82 -5.39 -10.66 -7.73
C LEU A 82 -5.59 -9.48 -6.78
N ALA A 83 -4.76 -9.36 -5.74
CA ALA A 83 -4.85 -8.29 -4.75
C ALA A 83 -4.69 -6.91 -5.42
N PHE A 84 -3.69 -6.73 -6.30
CA PHE A 84 -3.51 -5.47 -7.02
C PHE A 84 -4.71 -5.13 -7.91
N THR A 85 -5.27 -6.12 -8.59
CA THR A 85 -6.44 -5.95 -9.45
C THR A 85 -7.69 -5.59 -8.64
N VAL A 86 -7.86 -6.21 -7.47
CA VAL A 86 -8.95 -5.90 -6.52
C VAL A 86 -8.81 -4.47 -5.98
N LEU A 87 -7.60 -4.03 -5.65
CA LEU A 87 -7.34 -2.64 -5.24
C LEU A 87 -7.80 -1.67 -6.34
N LEU A 88 -7.40 -1.88 -7.59
CA LEU A 88 -7.82 -1.03 -8.71
C LEU A 88 -9.34 -1.01 -8.87
N LEU A 89 -10.00 -2.17 -8.81
CA LEU A 89 -11.45 -2.28 -8.89
C LEU A 89 -12.16 -1.48 -7.79
N ILE A 90 -11.65 -1.54 -6.57
CA ILE A 90 -12.17 -0.78 -5.43
C ILE A 90 -12.02 0.71 -5.68
N ILE A 91 -10.82 1.18 -6.07
CA ILE A 91 -10.58 2.59 -6.36
C ILE A 91 -11.46 3.06 -7.52
N PHE A 92 -11.60 2.28 -8.60
CA PHE A 92 -12.49 2.59 -9.72
C PHE A 92 -13.93 2.76 -9.28
N LYS A 93 -14.39 1.94 -8.33
CA LYS A 93 -15.75 2.01 -7.80
C LYS A 93 -15.96 3.20 -6.88
N ILE A 94 -15.04 3.48 -5.95
CA ILE A 94 -15.10 4.67 -5.07
C ILE A 94 -15.10 5.94 -5.92
N THR A 95 -14.25 6.01 -6.94
CA THR A 95 -14.06 7.19 -7.79
C THR A 95 -15.05 7.30 -8.95
N ASN A 96 -16.06 6.42 -9.02
CA ASN A 96 -17.05 6.35 -10.10
C ASN A 96 -16.46 6.20 -11.53
N SER A 97 -15.26 5.64 -11.65
CA SER A 97 -14.60 5.35 -12.93
C SER A 97 -15.38 4.35 -13.80
N TYR A 98 -16.20 3.52 -13.16
CA TYR A 98 -17.22 2.71 -13.81
C TYR A 98 -18.56 2.89 -13.08
N LYS A 99 -19.52 3.55 -13.71
CA LYS A 99 -20.83 3.90 -13.12
C LYS A 99 -21.94 3.77 -14.15
N ASN A 100 -23.08 3.18 -13.77
CA ASN A 100 -24.26 3.04 -14.64
C ASN A 100 -23.96 2.38 -16.02
N ASN A 101 -23.10 1.36 -16.04
CA ASN A 101 -22.57 0.74 -17.26
C ASN A 101 -21.79 1.68 -18.21
N SER A 102 -21.37 2.84 -17.71
CA SER A 102 -20.45 3.76 -18.39
C SER A 102 -19.06 3.67 -17.76
N LEU A 103 -18.04 3.58 -18.61
CA LEU A 103 -16.63 3.50 -18.25
C LEU A 103 -15.90 4.78 -18.69
N TYR A 104 -15.14 5.37 -17.77
CA TYR A 104 -14.33 6.57 -18.02
C TYR A 104 -12.86 6.18 -18.13
N ILE A 105 -12.40 5.93 -19.36
CA ILE A 105 -11.08 5.35 -19.64
C ILE A 105 -9.94 6.23 -19.12
N GLU A 106 -10.04 7.54 -19.36
CA GLU A 106 -9.07 8.54 -18.95
C GLU A 106 -8.81 8.49 -17.44
N ARG A 107 -9.86 8.26 -16.65
CA ARG A 107 -9.76 8.13 -15.21
C ARG A 107 -9.12 6.80 -14.79
N ILE A 108 -9.47 5.71 -15.46
CA ILE A 108 -8.88 4.39 -15.23
C ILE A 108 -7.37 4.41 -15.50
N ILE A 109 -6.96 5.00 -16.63
CA ILE A 109 -5.57 5.17 -17.00
C ILE A 109 -4.87 6.05 -15.98
N LEU A 110 -5.43 7.23 -15.67
CA LEU A 110 -4.83 8.16 -14.71
C LEU A 110 -4.63 7.53 -13.33
N ILE A 111 -5.63 6.81 -12.80
CA ILE A 111 -5.51 6.09 -11.53
C ILE A 111 -4.36 5.09 -11.58
N THR A 112 -4.32 4.27 -12.64
CA THR A 112 -3.34 3.19 -12.73
C THR A 112 -1.93 3.73 -12.88
N VAL A 113 -1.75 4.70 -13.79
CA VAL A 113 -0.49 5.42 -13.99
C VAL A 113 -0.04 6.13 -12.71
N SER A 114 -0.97 6.77 -11.98
CA SER A 114 -0.66 7.43 -10.71
C SER A 114 -0.20 6.45 -9.64
N ILE A 115 -0.77 5.24 -9.58
CA ILE A 115 -0.31 4.20 -8.65
C ILE A 115 1.12 3.78 -8.98
N PHE A 116 1.42 3.50 -10.26
CA PHE A 116 2.77 3.16 -10.68
C PHE A 116 3.76 4.29 -10.44
N LEU A 117 3.40 5.55 -10.70
CA LEU A 117 4.30 6.71 -10.57
C LEU A 117 4.47 7.24 -9.15
N PHE A 118 3.41 7.25 -8.34
CA PHE A 118 3.41 8.01 -7.09
C PHE A 118 3.40 7.14 -5.83
N VAL A 119 3.09 5.85 -5.92
CA VAL A 119 3.27 4.97 -4.76
C VAL A 119 4.77 4.80 -4.49
N PRO A 120 5.25 5.20 -3.30
CA PRO A 120 6.65 5.03 -2.94
C PRO A 120 6.96 3.57 -2.61
N SER A 121 8.21 3.15 -2.81
CA SER A 121 8.64 1.75 -2.66
C SER A 121 7.66 0.75 -3.29
N PHE A 122 7.25 1.01 -4.55
CA PHE A 122 6.24 0.23 -5.29
C PHE A 122 6.43 -1.29 -5.14
N ALA A 123 7.64 -1.79 -5.36
CA ALA A 123 7.93 -3.22 -5.26
C ALA A 123 7.76 -3.74 -3.82
N SER A 124 8.16 -2.97 -2.81
CA SER A 124 7.98 -3.34 -1.41
C SER A 124 6.51 -3.39 -0.98
N VAL A 125 5.58 -2.80 -1.73
CA VAL A 125 4.14 -2.85 -1.43
C VAL A 125 3.43 -3.90 -2.27
N PHE A 126 3.73 -3.92 -3.58
CA PHE A 126 2.94 -4.69 -4.55
C PHE A 126 3.63 -5.95 -5.07
N ILE A 127 4.92 -6.18 -4.80
CA ILE A 127 5.67 -7.33 -5.35
C ILE A 127 6.26 -8.21 -4.23
N TRP A 128 6.85 -7.61 -3.20
CA TRP A 128 7.32 -8.30 -2.00
C TRP A 128 6.15 -8.95 -1.26
N ARG A 129 6.23 -10.23 -0.89
CA ARG A 129 5.04 -10.98 -0.42
C ARG A 129 4.63 -10.53 0.97
N ALA A 130 5.59 -10.28 1.85
CA ALA A 130 5.30 -9.64 3.13
C ALA A 130 4.73 -8.23 2.96
N GLY A 131 5.16 -7.49 1.94
CA GLY A 131 4.57 -6.22 1.53
C GLY A 131 3.11 -6.33 1.12
N VAL A 132 2.81 -7.30 0.26
CA VAL A 132 1.46 -7.58 -0.24
C VAL A 132 0.51 -7.94 0.91
N GLY A 133 0.95 -8.79 1.83
CA GLY A 133 0.15 -9.14 3.02
C GLY A 133 -0.04 -7.95 3.96
N ASN A 134 1.03 -7.25 4.34
CA ASN A 134 1.01 -6.22 5.36
C ASN A 134 0.46 -4.85 4.91
N TYR A 135 0.51 -4.55 3.61
CA TYR A 135 0.10 -3.24 3.08
C TYR A 135 -1.01 -3.37 2.04
N LEU A 136 -0.83 -4.18 0.99
CA LEU A 136 -1.81 -4.23 -0.10
C LEU A 136 -3.15 -4.83 0.35
N ILE A 137 -3.14 -6.01 0.98
CA ILE A 137 -4.38 -6.67 1.41
C ILE A 137 -5.05 -5.90 2.55
N THR A 138 -4.27 -5.37 3.49
CA THR A 138 -4.82 -4.54 4.57
C THR A 138 -5.50 -3.28 4.01
N ALA A 139 -4.90 -2.58 3.06
CA ALA A 139 -5.54 -1.44 2.39
C ALA A 139 -6.78 -1.82 1.58
N ILE A 140 -6.82 -3.02 0.99
CA ILE A 140 -8.04 -3.55 0.36
C ILE A 140 -9.17 -3.66 1.39
N LEU A 141 -8.90 -4.19 2.58
CA LEU A 141 -9.90 -4.29 3.65
C LEU A 141 -10.35 -2.92 4.16
N GLU A 142 -9.42 -1.98 4.33
CA GLU A 142 -9.70 -0.59 4.71
C GLU A 142 -10.58 0.13 3.68
N LEU A 143 -10.28 0.00 2.39
CA LEU A 143 -11.09 0.62 1.34
C LEU A 143 -12.41 -0.11 1.10
N LEU A 144 -12.47 -1.43 1.30
CA LEU A 144 -13.74 -2.17 1.31
C LEU A 144 -14.64 -1.71 2.45
N PHE A 145 -14.08 -1.47 3.63
CA PHE A 145 -14.81 -0.87 4.75
C PHE A 145 -15.40 0.48 4.35
N ILE A 146 -14.59 1.38 3.79
CA ILE A 146 -15.05 2.67 3.29
C ILE A 146 -16.18 2.51 2.26
N MET A 147 -16.00 1.65 1.25
CA MET A 147 -17.02 1.38 0.25
C MET A 147 -18.34 0.90 0.87
N VAL A 148 -18.26 0.06 1.90
CA VAL A 148 -19.44 -0.45 2.60
C VAL A 148 -20.10 0.69 3.36
N VAL A 149 -19.39 1.50 4.13
CA VAL A 149 -20.01 2.55 4.97
C VAL A 149 -20.59 3.70 4.17
N ILE A 150 -20.00 4.09 3.02
CA ILE A 150 -20.53 5.16 2.15
C ILE A 150 -21.64 4.70 1.21
N ASN A 151 -21.90 3.39 1.09
CA ASN A 151 -22.96 2.86 0.24
C ASN A 151 -24.34 3.32 0.75
N SER A 152 -25.27 3.62 -0.16
CA SER A 152 -26.65 3.96 0.20
C SER A 152 -27.44 2.77 0.77
N LYS A 153 -27.08 1.53 0.42
CA LYS A 153 -27.71 0.32 0.96
C LYS A 153 -27.40 0.18 2.45
N SER A 154 -28.43 0.05 3.27
CA SER A 154 -28.32 -0.07 4.73
C SER A 154 -29.33 -1.09 5.25
N ASN A 155 -28.93 -2.35 5.28
CA ASN A 155 -29.66 -3.45 5.93
C ASN A 155 -28.75 -4.16 6.94
N THR A 156 -29.29 -5.12 7.69
CA THR A 156 -28.56 -5.86 8.74
C THR A 156 -27.25 -6.48 8.21
N PHE A 157 -27.27 -7.06 7.00
CA PHE A 157 -26.07 -7.61 6.38
C PHE A 157 -24.98 -6.55 6.19
N TYR A 158 -25.32 -5.37 5.67
CA TYR A 158 -24.34 -4.29 5.49
C TYR A 158 -23.82 -3.72 6.82
N VAL A 159 -24.62 -3.75 7.90
CA VAL A 159 -24.16 -3.36 9.24
C VAL A 159 -23.15 -4.39 9.78
N ILE A 160 -23.47 -5.69 9.71
CA ILE A 160 -22.56 -6.77 10.13
C ILE A 160 -21.25 -6.71 9.33
N LEU A 161 -21.36 -6.50 8.02
CA LEU A 161 -20.20 -6.36 7.15
C LEU A 161 -19.35 -5.13 7.52
N ALA A 162 -19.97 -4.01 7.89
CA ALA A 162 -19.25 -2.83 8.35
C ALA A 162 -18.57 -3.04 9.72
N ILE A 163 -19.16 -3.82 10.62
CA ILE A 163 -18.50 -4.23 11.87
C ILE A 163 -17.26 -5.05 11.55
N ALA A 164 -17.42 -6.14 10.78
CA ALA A 164 -16.30 -7.04 10.48
C ALA A 164 -15.16 -6.31 9.74
N LEU A 165 -15.47 -5.54 8.70
CA LEU A 165 -14.47 -4.79 7.94
C LEU A 165 -13.92 -3.60 8.73
N GLY A 166 -14.72 -2.95 9.58
CA GLY A 166 -14.27 -1.86 10.45
C GLY A 166 -13.20 -2.37 11.42
N PHE A 167 -13.46 -3.47 12.10
CA PHE A 167 -12.48 -4.12 12.98
C PHE A 167 -11.18 -4.47 12.24
N CYS A 168 -11.29 -5.08 11.04
CA CYS A 168 -10.12 -5.43 10.23
C CYS A 168 -9.35 -4.18 9.75
N ALA A 169 -10.07 -3.13 9.35
CA ALA A 169 -9.48 -1.87 8.94
C ALA A 169 -8.73 -1.20 10.10
N GLY A 170 -9.22 -1.34 11.34
CA GLY A 170 -8.56 -0.77 12.52
C GLY A 170 -7.22 -1.46 12.80
N LEU A 171 -7.20 -2.78 12.62
CA LEU A 171 -6.01 -3.64 12.77
C LEU A 171 -5.08 -3.66 11.54
N GLY A 172 -5.33 -2.82 10.53
CA GLY A 172 -4.58 -2.78 9.27
C GLY A 172 -3.18 -2.18 9.46
N ASN A 173 -3.09 -0.85 9.39
CA ASN A 173 -1.84 -0.13 9.58
C ASN A 173 -2.05 1.15 10.40
N GLU A 174 -1.19 1.41 11.38
CA GLU A 174 -1.32 2.49 12.35
C GLU A 174 -1.64 3.83 11.68
N ASN A 175 -0.91 4.15 10.62
CA ASN A 175 -1.11 5.42 9.91
C ASN A 175 -2.38 5.44 9.04
N THR A 176 -2.67 4.35 8.35
CA THR A 176 -3.76 4.31 7.36
C THR A 176 -5.11 4.16 8.08
N SER A 177 -5.19 3.30 9.09
CA SER A 177 -6.31 3.20 10.03
C SER A 177 -6.68 4.56 10.63
N GLY A 178 -5.67 5.34 11.06
CA GLY A 178 -5.88 6.69 11.58
C GLY A 178 -6.48 7.65 10.54
N GLY A 179 -6.00 7.61 9.29
CA GLY A 179 -6.57 8.38 8.18
C GLY A 179 -8.01 7.98 7.83
N ILE A 180 -8.30 6.67 7.84
CA ILE A 180 -9.64 6.10 7.61
C ILE A 180 -10.61 6.53 8.73
N LEU A 181 -10.15 6.54 9.99
CA LEU A 181 -10.95 7.03 11.12
C LEU A 181 -11.36 8.49 10.94
N LEU A 182 -10.44 9.36 10.54
CA LEU A 182 -10.76 10.75 10.24
C LEU A 182 -11.78 10.86 9.09
N ILE A 183 -11.60 10.09 8.01
CA ILE A 183 -12.55 10.04 6.89
C ILE A 183 -13.95 9.66 7.39
N CYS A 184 -14.08 8.64 8.23
CA CYS A 184 -15.36 8.22 8.81
C CYS A 184 -16.01 9.32 9.66
N ILE A 185 -15.24 10.00 10.51
CA ILE A 185 -15.71 11.13 11.33
C ILE A 185 -16.21 12.27 10.44
N LEU A 186 -15.46 12.64 9.40
CA LEU A 186 -15.86 13.69 8.47
C LEU A 186 -17.11 13.31 7.66
N PHE A 187 -17.27 12.04 7.28
CA PHE A 187 -18.51 11.55 6.66
C PHE A 187 -19.70 11.59 7.63
N LEU A 188 -19.49 11.25 8.91
CA LEU A 188 -20.53 11.38 9.94
C LEU A 188 -21.00 12.83 10.06
N ILE A 189 -20.05 13.78 10.13
CA ILE A 189 -20.34 15.22 10.19
C ILE A 189 -21.09 15.66 8.92
N LYS A 190 -20.58 15.30 7.73
CA LYS A 190 -21.21 15.64 6.45
C LYS A 190 -22.66 15.15 6.39
N PHE A 191 -22.92 13.88 6.70
CA PHE A 191 -24.27 13.32 6.64
C PHE A 191 -25.20 13.89 7.72
N HIS A 192 -24.67 14.20 8.90
CA HIS A 192 -25.43 14.89 9.93
C HIS A 192 -25.87 16.29 9.48
N ILE A 193 -24.98 17.06 8.86
CA ILE A 193 -25.28 18.40 8.33
C ILE A 193 -26.30 18.32 7.19
N GLN A 194 -26.11 17.40 6.23
CA GLN A 194 -26.93 17.32 5.01
C GLN A 194 -28.31 16.69 5.22
N ASN A 195 -28.38 15.58 5.96
CA ASN A 195 -29.56 14.73 6.01
C ASN A 195 -30.20 14.63 7.40
N LYS A 196 -29.58 15.20 8.44
CA LYS A 196 -29.97 15.07 9.86
C LYS A 196 -30.10 13.62 10.36
N LYS A 197 -29.67 12.63 9.57
CA LYS A 197 -29.70 11.20 9.89
C LYS A 197 -28.32 10.59 9.72
N ILE A 198 -27.88 9.86 10.73
CA ILE A 198 -26.62 9.13 10.72
C ILE A 198 -26.90 7.69 10.31
N SER A 199 -26.14 7.18 9.34
CA SER A 199 -26.21 5.78 8.92
C SER A 199 -25.71 4.87 10.05
N PRO A 200 -26.52 3.93 10.58
CA PRO A 200 -26.10 3.03 11.67
C PRO A 200 -24.85 2.24 11.30
N LYS A 201 -24.76 1.82 10.04
CA LYS A 201 -23.59 1.15 9.47
C LYS A 201 -22.32 1.98 9.56
N LEU A 202 -22.39 3.28 9.25
CA LEU A 202 -21.24 4.17 9.38
C LEU A 202 -20.87 4.35 10.85
N LEU A 203 -21.84 4.59 11.73
CA LEU A 203 -21.59 4.79 13.16
C LEU A 203 -20.99 3.53 13.82
N ILE A 204 -21.69 2.40 13.73
CA ILE A 204 -21.28 1.14 14.37
C ILE A 204 -19.99 0.61 13.72
N GLY A 205 -19.85 0.74 12.40
CA GLY A 205 -18.61 0.40 11.70
C GLY A 205 -17.42 1.25 12.16
N THR A 206 -17.63 2.55 12.40
CA THR A 206 -16.59 3.44 12.95
C THR A 206 -16.22 3.07 14.39
N LEU A 207 -17.20 2.70 15.23
CA LEU A 207 -16.90 2.20 16.57
C LEU A 207 -16.07 0.90 16.51
N SER A 208 -16.40 0.00 15.58
CA SER A 208 -15.63 -1.22 15.38
C SER A 208 -14.21 -0.95 14.87
N LEU A 209 -14.03 0.03 13.98
CA LEU A 209 -12.74 0.56 13.56
C LEU A 209 -11.91 1.06 14.75
N ILE A 210 -12.52 1.84 15.65
CA ILE A 210 -11.84 2.35 16.85
C ILE A 210 -11.37 1.18 17.72
N VAL A 211 -12.20 0.16 17.93
CA VAL A 211 -11.81 -1.02 18.72
C VAL A 211 -10.61 -1.72 18.09
N GLY A 212 -10.65 -1.99 16.78
CA GLY A 212 -9.52 -2.62 16.08
C GLY A 212 -8.24 -1.76 16.14
N TYR A 213 -8.38 -0.44 15.98
CA TYR A 213 -7.27 0.50 16.02
C TYR A 213 -6.63 0.60 17.41
N VAL A 214 -7.44 0.61 18.48
CA VAL A 214 -6.93 0.57 19.85
C VAL A 214 -6.16 -0.71 20.12
N ILE A 215 -6.65 -1.87 19.68
CA ILE A 215 -5.92 -3.14 19.82
C ILE A 215 -4.56 -3.05 19.09
N LEU A 216 -4.54 -2.55 17.85
CA LEU A 216 -3.28 -2.37 17.11
C LEU A 216 -2.27 -1.52 17.89
N MET A 217 -2.72 -0.37 18.40
CA MET A 217 -1.88 0.58 19.14
C MET A 217 -1.39 0.06 20.50
N LEU A 218 -2.11 -0.89 21.09
CA LEU A 218 -1.75 -1.52 22.37
C LEU A 218 -0.89 -2.79 22.21
N SER A 219 -0.42 -3.09 20.99
CA SER A 219 0.45 -4.25 20.77
C SER A 219 1.74 -4.17 21.58
N PRO A 220 2.00 -5.13 22.49
CA PRO A 220 3.25 -5.16 23.23
C PRO A 220 4.43 -5.53 22.32
N GLY A 221 4.21 -6.33 21.28
CA GLY A 221 5.24 -6.67 20.30
C GLY A 221 5.74 -5.46 19.50
N SER A 222 4.83 -4.60 19.04
CA SER A 222 5.21 -3.33 18.39
C SER A 222 6.02 -2.43 19.33
N ARG A 223 5.64 -2.35 20.61
CA ARG A 223 6.37 -1.56 21.61
C ARG A 223 7.77 -2.12 21.86
N LYS A 224 7.89 -3.44 22.07
CA LYS A 224 9.16 -4.14 22.30
C LYS A 224 10.12 -3.95 21.12
N ARG A 225 9.61 -4.05 19.89
CA ARG A 225 10.38 -3.78 18.67
C ARG A 225 10.85 -2.33 18.60
N ALA A 226 9.96 -1.37 18.86
CA ALA A 226 10.32 0.04 18.83
C ALA A 226 11.34 0.40 19.93
N GLU A 227 11.28 -0.24 21.11
CA GLU A 227 12.27 -0.07 22.18
C GLU A 227 13.66 -0.61 21.78
N LEU A 228 13.72 -1.68 20.99
CA LEU A 228 14.97 -2.21 20.47
C LEU A 228 15.57 -1.33 19.35
N ASN A 229 14.72 -0.73 18.51
CA ASN A 229 15.16 0.03 17.34
C ASN A 229 15.46 1.50 17.63
N ASP A 230 14.65 2.16 18.47
CA ASP A 230 14.81 3.60 18.78
C ASP A 230 14.33 3.93 20.20
N TYR A 231 14.99 3.32 21.20
CA TYR A 231 14.71 3.52 22.64
C TYR A 231 14.64 5.00 23.01
N VAL A 232 15.61 5.79 22.52
CA VAL A 232 15.72 7.21 22.83
C VAL A 232 14.49 7.95 22.30
N TYR A 233 14.11 7.74 21.04
CA TYR A 233 12.94 8.39 20.45
C TYR A 233 11.64 8.09 21.20
N LEU A 234 11.42 6.84 21.62
CA LEU A 234 10.20 6.45 22.35
C LEU A 234 10.03 7.15 23.70
N HIS A 235 11.13 7.38 24.41
CA HIS A 235 11.13 7.98 25.76
C HIS A 235 11.23 9.51 25.74
N GLN A 236 11.31 10.12 24.55
CA GLN A 236 11.20 11.56 24.40
C GLN A 236 9.77 12.05 24.60
N ASN A 237 9.63 13.32 25.00
CA ASN A 237 8.32 13.97 25.02
C ASN A 237 7.75 14.09 23.59
N LEU A 238 6.42 14.20 23.50
CA LEU A 238 5.71 14.23 22.21
C LEU A 238 6.19 15.35 21.29
N PHE A 239 6.49 16.54 21.84
CA PHE A 239 6.90 17.69 21.04
C PHE A 239 8.23 17.44 20.32
N LYS A 240 9.23 16.89 21.03
CA LYS A 240 10.54 16.57 20.43
C LYS A 240 10.41 15.47 19.37
N ARG A 241 9.58 14.45 19.63
CA ARG A 241 9.27 13.39 18.65
C ARG A 241 8.65 13.94 17.37
N LEU A 242 7.74 14.92 17.47
CA LEU A 242 7.13 15.55 16.31
C LEU A 242 8.17 16.35 15.50
N ILE A 243 9.07 17.09 16.14
CA ILE A 243 10.13 17.84 15.44
C ILE A 243 11.11 16.89 14.75
N GLU A 244 11.60 15.87 15.46
CA GLU A 244 12.54 14.89 14.89
C GLU A 244 11.87 14.09 13.76
N GLY A 245 10.60 13.71 13.92
CA GLY A 245 9.82 13.04 12.89
C GLY A 245 9.61 13.90 11.65
N LEU A 246 9.35 15.21 11.82
CA LEU A 246 9.28 16.16 10.72
C LEU A 246 10.62 16.26 9.98
N GLY A 247 11.74 16.28 10.72
CA GLY A 247 13.08 16.27 10.14
C GLY A 247 13.37 15.00 9.33
N LYS A 248 13.06 13.82 9.89
CA LYS A 248 13.19 12.52 9.20
C LYS A 248 12.34 12.48 7.92
N GLN A 249 11.08 12.92 8.00
CA GLN A 249 10.19 12.97 6.84
C GLN A 249 10.66 13.98 5.78
N ALA A 250 11.11 15.18 6.19
CA ALA A 250 11.66 16.16 5.26
C ALA A 250 12.91 15.64 4.54
N THR A 251 13.76 14.90 5.27
CA THR A 251 14.94 14.23 4.70
C THR A 251 14.52 13.20 3.65
N TYR A 252 13.54 12.36 3.97
CA TYR A 252 12.96 11.40 3.02
C TYR A 252 12.37 12.09 1.78
N LEU A 253 11.58 13.15 1.95
CA LEU A 253 11.02 13.93 0.84
C LEU A 253 12.11 14.58 -0.03
N ASN A 254 13.24 15.00 0.55
CA ASN A 254 14.35 15.57 -0.20
C ASN A 254 15.17 14.50 -0.96
N MET A 255 15.21 13.27 -0.45
CA MET A 255 15.87 12.15 -1.13
C MET A 255 15.03 11.60 -2.29
N GLU A 256 13.71 11.76 -2.22
CA GLU A 256 12.75 11.20 -3.19
C GLU A 256 12.06 12.28 -4.02
N PHE A 257 12.29 12.26 -5.33
CA PHE A 257 11.66 13.23 -6.25
C PHE A 257 10.13 13.05 -6.38
N TRP A 258 9.64 11.81 -6.44
CA TRP A 258 8.25 11.50 -6.76
C TRP A 258 7.21 11.98 -5.74
N PRO A 259 7.43 11.88 -4.42
CA PRO A 259 6.52 12.46 -3.42
C PRO A 259 6.30 13.97 -3.59
N ILE A 260 7.34 14.73 -3.92
CA ILE A 260 7.23 16.19 -4.15
C ILE A 260 6.35 16.47 -5.38
N VAL A 261 6.60 15.76 -6.49
CA VAL A 261 5.78 15.87 -7.70
C VAL A 261 4.33 15.50 -7.41
N PHE A 262 4.09 14.46 -6.62
CA PHE A 262 2.74 14.05 -6.24
C PHE A 262 2.02 15.08 -5.37
N LEU A 263 2.72 15.72 -4.44
CA LEU A 263 2.17 16.80 -3.62
C LEU A 263 1.83 18.03 -4.47
N ALA A 264 2.73 18.44 -5.37
CA ALA A 264 2.48 19.53 -6.32
C ALA A 264 1.27 19.22 -7.22
N PHE A 265 1.17 17.98 -7.73
CA PHE A 265 0.02 17.50 -8.50
C PHE A 265 -1.27 17.58 -7.66
N THR A 266 -1.25 17.11 -6.42
CA THR A 266 -2.39 17.16 -5.50
C THR A 266 -2.87 18.61 -5.29
N ILE A 267 -1.95 19.52 -4.99
CA ILE A 267 -2.25 20.96 -4.79
C ILE A 267 -2.83 21.56 -6.06
N SER A 268 -2.24 21.26 -7.23
CA SER A 268 -2.74 21.78 -8.51
C SER A 268 -4.19 21.36 -8.79
N VAL A 269 -4.54 20.09 -8.52
CA VAL A 269 -5.92 19.62 -8.69
C VAL A 269 -6.85 20.27 -7.69
N ILE A 270 -6.43 20.48 -6.44
CA ILE A 270 -7.24 21.21 -5.45
C ILE A 270 -7.54 22.63 -5.95
N VAL A 271 -6.51 23.38 -6.37
CA VAL A 271 -6.67 24.76 -6.88
C VAL A 271 -7.62 24.79 -8.09
N VAL A 272 -7.38 23.94 -9.09
CA VAL A 272 -8.25 23.84 -10.28
C VAL A 272 -9.69 23.49 -9.89
N SER A 273 -9.87 22.55 -8.96
CA SER A 273 -11.20 22.11 -8.53
C SER A 273 -11.96 23.20 -7.78
N VAL A 274 -11.29 24.03 -6.99
CA VAL A 274 -11.89 25.16 -6.27
C VAL A 274 -12.33 26.24 -7.26
N ILE A 275 -11.53 26.53 -8.28
CA ILE A 275 -11.81 27.56 -9.28
C ILE A 275 -12.92 27.11 -10.23
N PHE A 276 -12.82 25.90 -10.79
CA PHE A 276 -13.67 25.46 -11.90
C PHE A 276 -14.76 24.46 -11.52
N TRP A 277 -14.55 23.66 -10.47
CA TRP A 277 -15.37 22.46 -10.22
C TRP A 277 -16.00 22.39 -8.83
N LYS A 278 -16.13 23.51 -8.11
CA LYS A 278 -16.74 23.57 -6.77
C LYS A 278 -18.17 23.01 -6.73
N LYS A 279 -18.90 23.04 -7.85
CA LYS A 279 -20.25 22.49 -8.01
C LYS A 279 -20.29 20.98 -8.27
N ASN A 280 -19.14 20.31 -8.43
CA ASN A 280 -19.09 18.85 -8.57
C ASN A 280 -19.71 18.19 -7.33
N PRO A 281 -20.69 17.27 -7.45
CA PRO A 281 -21.32 16.63 -6.30
C PRO A 281 -20.35 15.84 -5.41
N LEU A 282 -19.22 15.39 -5.98
CA LEU A 282 -18.18 14.64 -5.26
C LEU A 282 -17.08 15.54 -4.68
N PHE A 283 -17.17 16.86 -4.84
CA PHE A 283 -16.14 17.81 -4.41
C PHE A 283 -15.79 17.65 -2.92
N TRP A 284 -16.81 17.63 -2.06
CA TRP A 284 -16.61 17.45 -0.62
C TRP A 284 -16.09 16.05 -0.26
N ASP A 285 -16.49 15.01 -0.99
CA ASP A 285 -15.94 13.67 -0.77
C ASP A 285 -14.45 13.65 -1.10
N GLY A 286 -14.05 14.32 -2.18
CA GLY A 286 -12.66 14.48 -2.55
C GLY A 286 -11.82 15.16 -1.46
N LEU A 287 -12.32 16.25 -0.89
CA LEU A 287 -11.65 16.94 0.21
C LEU A 287 -11.56 16.10 1.50
N ILE A 288 -12.59 15.30 1.81
CA ILE A 288 -12.57 14.39 2.96
C ILE A 288 -11.45 13.35 2.80
N PHE A 289 -11.32 12.73 1.62
CA PHE A 289 -10.25 11.78 1.33
C PHE A 289 -8.86 12.42 1.36
N ILE A 290 -8.72 13.65 0.84
CA ILE A 290 -7.46 14.41 0.93
C ILE A 290 -7.09 14.67 2.40
N ALA A 291 -8.05 15.11 3.22
CA ALA A 291 -7.82 15.33 4.65
C ALA A 291 -7.39 14.03 5.35
N GLY A 292 -8.03 12.91 5.03
CA GLY A 292 -7.63 11.59 5.53
C GLY A 292 -6.22 11.16 5.10
N GLY A 293 -5.86 11.41 3.84
CA GLY A 293 -4.51 11.12 3.32
C GLY A 293 -3.43 11.98 3.98
N ILE A 294 -3.68 13.28 4.17
CA ILE A 294 -2.78 14.17 4.92
C ILE A 294 -2.66 13.71 6.37
N ALA A 295 -3.78 13.42 7.05
CA ALA A 295 -3.77 12.94 8.42
C ALA A 295 -3.00 11.62 8.55
N SER A 296 -3.17 10.69 7.61
CA SER A 296 -2.40 9.45 7.57
C SER A 296 -0.89 9.72 7.44
N GLY A 297 -0.49 10.70 6.63
CA GLY A 297 0.90 11.16 6.55
C GLY A 297 1.41 11.79 7.85
N ILE A 298 0.55 12.51 8.57
CA ILE A 298 0.89 13.12 9.86
C ILE A 298 1.05 12.07 10.97
N VAL A 299 0.22 11.03 11.00
CA VAL A 299 0.37 9.94 11.99
C VAL A 299 1.75 9.29 11.89
N LEU A 300 2.34 9.20 10.68
CA LEU A 300 3.70 8.69 10.50
C LEU A 300 4.76 9.55 11.20
N ILE A 301 4.59 10.88 11.27
CA ILE A 301 5.54 11.79 11.95
C ILE A 301 5.68 11.44 13.43
N ALA A 302 4.60 10.96 14.05
CA ALA A 302 4.59 10.56 15.45
C ALA A 302 5.01 9.10 15.66
N SER A 303 5.19 8.32 14.59
CA SER A 303 5.55 6.90 14.66
C SER A 303 7.03 6.74 15.04
N PRO A 304 7.40 5.77 15.89
CA PRO A 304 8.81 5.46 16.17
C PRO A 304 9.55 4.88 14.95
N GLU A 305 8.82 4.30 14.01
CA GLU A 305 9.39 3.58 12.86
C GLU A 305 8.68 3.95 11.57
N GLY A 306 9.41 3.86 10.44
CA GLY A 306 8.83 3.90 9.11
C GLY A 306 8.76 5.28 8.44
N MET A 307 9.30 6.32 9.06
CA MET A 307 9.33 7.69 8.52
C MET A 307 10.34 7.89 7.39
N ASP A 308 11.36 7.03 7.35
CA ASP A 308 12.55 7.09 6.49
C ASP A 308 12.50 6.06 5.35
N VAL A 309 11.44 5.26 5.28
CA VAL A 309 11.23 4.24 4.25
C VAL A 309 9.92 4.49 3.51
N GLY A 310 9.87 4.19 2.21
CA GLY A 310 8.74 4.61 1.38
C GLY A 310 7.44 3.82 1.58
N ARG A 311 7.51 2.53 1.97
CA ARG A 311 6.33 1.64 2.05
C ARG A 311 5.18 2.13 2.98
N PRO A 312 5.40 2.77 4.15
CA PRO A 312 4.31 3.25 4.99
C PRO A 312 3.53 4.41 4.37
N TYR A 313 4.11 5.14 3.41
CA TYR A 313 3.42 6.22 2.69
C TYR A 313 2.38 5.73 1.68
N PHE A 314 2.27 4.41 1.44
CA PHE A 314 1.28 3.83 0.53
C PHE A 314 -0.17 4.24 0.87
N GLY A 315 -0.59 4.09 2.12
CA GLY A 315 -1.94 4.47 2.57
C GLY A 315 -2.25 5.95 2.32
N PRO A 316 -1.42 6.89 2.82
CA PRO A 316 -1.53 8.31 2.50
C PRO A 316 -1.66 8.58 1.00
N THR A 317 -0.79 7.97 0.18
CA THR A 317 -0.80 8.16 -1.29
C THR A 317 -2.11 7.71 -1.91
N ILE A 318 -2.65 6.54 -1.54
CA ILE A 318 -3.91 6.03 -2.10
C ILE A 318 -5.11 6.88 -1.68
N LEU A 319 -5.16 7.33 -0.43
CA LEU A 319 -6.23 8.20 0.05
C LEU A 319 -6.22 9.56 -0.67
N LEU A 320 -5.03 10.16 -0.82
CA LEU A 320 -4.86 11.38 -1.62
C LEU A 320 -5.30 11.15 -3.07
N LEU A 321 -4.86 10.05 -3.70
CA LEU A 321 -5.21 9.72 -5.07
C LEU A 321 -6.73 9.60 -5.25
N ILE A 322 -7.43 8.90 -4.34
CA ILE A 322 -8.89 8.81 -4.37
C ILE A 322 -9.50 10.21 -4.28
N GLY A 323 -9.02 11.05 -3.37
CA GLY A 323 -9.50 12.42 -3.20
C GLY A 323 -9.34 13.27 -4.45
N ILE A 324 -8.15 13.24 -5.07
CA ILE A 324 -7.84 13.91 -6.36
C ILE A 324 -8.83 13.45 -7.43
N MET A 325 -9.05 12.15 -7.56
CA MET A 325 -9.96 11.62 -8.57
C MET A 325 -11.42 12.06 -8.34
N LEU A 326 -11.86 12.19 -7.09
CA LEU A 326 -13.20 12.66 -6.76
C LEU A 326 -13.38 14.16 -7.04
N LEU A 327 -12.32 14.97 -6.90
CA LEU A 327 -12.33 16.40 -7.25
C LEU A 327 -12.47 16.64 -8.76
N ILE A 328 -11.76 15.85 -9.57
CA ILE A 328 -11.89 15.91 -11.04
C ILE A 328 -13.30 15.45 -11.42
N PRO A 329 -14.07 16.18 -12.24
CA PRO A 329 -15.39 15.74 -12.67
C PRO A 329 -15.28 14.57 -13.66
N LEU A 330 -16.33 13.74 -13.75
CA LEU A 330 -16.38 12.62 -14.70
C LEU A 330 -16.45 13.11 -16.16
N LYS A 331 -17.02 14.29 -16.38
CA LYS A 331 -17.13 14.94 -17.68
C LYS A 331 -16.65 16.38 -17.55
N ILE A 332 -15.62 16.72 -18.32
CA ILE A 332 -15.13 18.09 -18.44
C ILE A 332 -15.77 18.68 -19.69
N ASN A 333 -16.58 19.73 -19.51
CA ASN A 333 -17.33 20.37 -20.60
C ASN A 333 -16.47 21.38 -21.36
N ASP A 334 -15.56 22.07 -20.68
CA ASP A 334 -14.65 23.03 -21.30
C ASP A 334 -13.61 22.32 -22.15
N GLU A 335 -13.54 22.67 -23.44
CA GLU A 335 -12.69 21.99 -24.42
C GLU A 335 -11.20 22.19 -24.15
N TYR A 336 -10.79 23.38 -23.72
CA TYR A 336 -9.39 23.70 -23.42
C TYR A 336 -8.92 22.95 -22.17
N ILE A 337 -9.72 22.96 -21.10
CA ILE A 337 -9.42 22.21 -19.87
C ILE A 337 -9.39 20.71 -20.16
N LYS A 338 -10.30 20.21 -21.00
CA LYS A 338 -10.34 18.80 -21.40
C LYS A 338 -9.10 18.42 -22.22
N ALA A 339 -8.70 19.25 -23.19
CA ALA A 339 -7.49 19.02 -23.98
C ALA A 339 -6.24 18.99 -23.08
N PHE A 340 -6.10 19.98 -22.19
CA PHE A 340 -5.00 20.00 -21.21
C PHE A 340 -4.97 18.76 -20.32
N TYR A 341 -6.14 18.35 -19.80
CA TYR A 341 -6.27 17.16 -18.97
C TYR A 341 -5.86 15.87 -19.71
N ILE A 342 -6.30 15.67 -20.95
CA ILE A 342 -5.94 14.49 -21.75
C ILE A 342 -4.45 14.52 -22.11
N SER A 343 -3.90 15.67 -22.51
CA SER A 343 -2.47 15.82 -22.77
C SER A 343 -1.63 15.49 -21.53
N GLY A 344 -2.05 15.94 -20.35
CA GLY A 344 -1.41 15.60 -19.08
C GLY A 344 -1.41 14.10 -18.80
N ILE A 345 -2.52 13.41 -19.05
CA ILE A 345 -2.60 11.94 -18.92
C ILE A 345 -1.64 11.24 -19.88
N LEU A 346 -1.55 11.68 -21.13
CA LEU A 346 -0.64 11.11 -22.12
C LEU A 346 0.82 11.29 -21.69
N ILE A 347 1.20 12.49 -21.24
CA ILE A 347 2.54 12.78 -20.74
C ILE A 347 2.85 11.91 -19.51
N PHE A 348 1.95 11.83 -18.53
CA PHE A 348 2.13 10.98 -17.36
C PHE A 348 2.24 9.50 -17.73
N THR A 349 1.46 9.04 -18.71
CA THR A 349 1.55 7.66 -19.20
C THR A 349 2.90 7.38 -19.84
N LEU A 350 3.42 8.33 -20.63
CA LEU A 350 4.73 8.21 -21.26
C LEU A 350 5.85 8.17 -20.22
N ILE A 351 5.84 9.11 -19.26
CA ILE A 351 6.81 9.16 -18.15
C ILE A 351 6.76 7.87 -17.33
N CYS A 352 5.56 7.38 -17.02
CA CYS A 352 5.35 6.12 -16.32
C CYS A 352 5.95 4.94 -17.08
N SER A 353 5.72 4.87 -18.40
CA SER A 353 6.22 3.79 -19.24
C SER A 353 7.76 3.72 -19.21
N PHE A 354 8.44 4.86 -19.36
CA PHE A 354 9.90 4.91 -19.25
C PHE A 354 10.41 4.51 -17.87
N ASN A 355 9.79 5.03 -16.81
CA ASN A 355 10.17 4.71 -15.43
C ASN A 355 9.98 3.22 -15.12
N LEU A 356 8.90 2.60 -15.60
CA LEU A 356 8.64 1.18 -15.41
C LEU A 356 9.64 0.31 -16.16
N ILE A 357 9.99 0.65 -17.41
CA ILE A 357 10.95 -0.11 -18.20
C ILE A 357 12.32 -0.14 -17.51
N ILE A 358 12.84 1.03 -17.14
CA ILE A 358 14.12 1.17 -16.42
C ILE A 358 14.04 0.46 -15.06
N GLY A 359 12.95 0.70 -14.32
CA GLY A 359 12.73 0.12 -12.99
C GLY A 359 12.71 -1.41 -13.00
N ILE A 360 12.02 -2.02 -13.96
CA ILE A 360 11.94 -3.48 -14.12
C ILE A 360 13.29 -4.05 -14.56
N GLN A 361 14.05 -3.35 -15.39
CA GLN A 361 15.39 -3.81 -15.80
C GLN A 361 16.33 -3.89 -14.60
N ASN A 362 16.37 -2.86 -13.76
CA ASN A 362 17.17 -2.84 -12.55
C ASN A 362 16.69 -3.92 -11.55
N ALA A 363 15.37 -4.07 -11.38
CA ALA A 363 14.81 -5.13 -10.54
C ALA A 363 15.21 -6.53 -11.01
N ARG A 364 15.29 -6.77 -12.34
CA ARG A 364 15.76 -8.04 -12.91
C ARG A 364 17.22 -8.31 -12.57
N SER A 365 18.09 -7.30 -12.59
CA SER A 365 19.49 -7.45 -12.20
C SER A 365 19.61 -8.01 -10.77
N PHE A 366 18.96 -7.34 -9.82
CA PHE A 366 18.91 -7.77 -8.41
C PHE A 366 18.30 -9.19 -8.27
N ASN A 367 17.15 -9.43 -8.91
CA ASN A 367 16.47 -10.72 -8.86
C ASN A 367 17.33 -11.88 -9.40
N ASN A 368 18.13 -11.62 -10.44
CA ASN A 368 19.03 -12.63 -11.00
C ASN A 368 20.15 -12.97 -10.02
N GLN A 369 20.79 -11.97 -9.39
CA GLN A 369 21.82 -12.20 -8.37
C GLN A 369 21.27 -13.04 -7.20
N LEU A 370 20.09 -12.69 -6.69
CA LEU A 370 19.46 -13.41 -5.58
C LEU A 370 19.04 -14.84 -5.98
N SER A 371 18.55 -15.03 -7.20
CA SER A 371 18.21 -16.36 -7.74
C SER A 371 19.45 -17.26 -7.89
N MET A 372 20.57 -16.70 -8.37
CA MET A 372 21.85 -17.41 -8.47
C MET A 372 22.35 -17.83 -7.09
N ARG A 373 22.27 -16.93 -6.11
CA ARG A 373 22.60 -17.22 -4.71
C ARG A 373 21.76 -18.37 -4.15
N TYR A 374 20.44 -18.33 -4.30
CA TYR A 374 19.58 -19.41 -3.83
C TYR A 374 19.86 -20.74 -4.53
N SER A 375 20.17 -20.69 -5.82
CA SER A 375 20.58 -21.89 -6.58
C SER A 375 21.90 -22.46 -6.06
N HIS A 376 22.87 -21.60 -5.73
CA HIS A 376 24.14 -22.00 -5.13
C HIS A 376 23.95 -22.66 -3.76
N ILE A 377 23.14 -22.05 -2.87
CA ILE A 377 22.82 -22.61 -1.56
C ILE A 377 22.18 -24.00 -1.70
N LYS A 378 21.18 -24.14 -2.57
CA LYS A 378 20.49 -25.43 -2.78
C LYS A 378 21.45 -26.51 -3.29
N ARG A 379 22.33 -26.19 -4.24
CA ARG A 379 23.28 -27.14 -4.85
C ARG A 379 24.48 -27.49 -3.97
N SER A 380 24.88 -26.61 -3.05
CA SER A 380 26.02 -26.86 -2.16
C SER A 380 25.82 -28.13 -1.33
N LYS A 381 26.84 -28.97 -1.18
CA LYS A 381 26.78 -30.13 -0.26
C LYS A 381 27.24 -29.78 1.16
N ASN A 382 27.80 -28.58 1.36
CA ASN A 382 28.33 -28.15 2.64
C ASN A 382 27.20 -27.66 3.55
N GLU A 383 27.32 -27.94 4.85
CA GLU A 383 26.42 -27.39 5.87
C GLU A 383 26.54 -25.86 6.00
N VAL A 384 27.76 -25.35 5.82
CA VAL A 384 28.08 -23.92 5.79
C VAL A 384 28.41 -23.51 4.35
N VAL A 385 27.63 -22.57 3.80
CA VAL A 385 27.77 -22.07 2.43
C VAL A 385 28.33 -20.65 2.46
N LYS A 386 29.44 -20.42 1.77
CA LYS A 386 30.03 -19.09 1.60
C LYS A 386 29.37 -18.38 0.42
N LEU A 387 28.90 -17.16 0.63
CA LEU A 387 28.15 -16.39 -0.37
C LEU A 387 28.91 -15.14 -0.78
N GLU A 388 28.97 -14.89 -2.08
CA GLU A 388 29.43 -13.61 -2.64
C GLU A 388 28.41 -12.50 -2.30
N PRO A 389 28.83 -11.27 -1.97
CA PRO A 389 27.92 -10.16 -1.69
C PRO A 389 27.03 -9.82 -2.89
N ILE A 390 25.80 -9.38 -2.63
CA ILE A 390 24.91 -8.84 -3.67
C ILE A 390 25.29 -7.40 -3.92
N GLU A 391 25.58 -7.07 -5.18
CA GLU A 391 25.78 -5.71 -5.62
C GLU A 391 24.46 -4.95 -5.56
N ARG A 392 24.45 -3.85 -4.81
CA ARG A 392 23.31 -2.94 -4.75
C ARG A 392 23.53 -1.85 -5.77
N ASP A 393 22.53 -1.63 -6.64
CA ASP A 393 22.53 -0.45 -7.50
C ASP A 393 22.57 0.80 -6.60
N ASN A 394 23.55 1.68 -6.84
CA ASN A 394 23.65 2.99 -6.15
C ASN A 394 22.51 3.95 -6.51
N VAL A 395 21.63 3.57 -7.45
CA VAL A 395 20.48 4.35 -7.88
C VAL A 395 19.24 3.84 -7.14
N TYR A 396 18.60 4.71 -6.37
CA TYR A 396 17.33 4.40 -5.74
C TYR A 396 16.30 3.99 -6.81
N ASN A 397 15.77 2.77 -6.69
CA ASN A 397 14.75 2.24 -7.58
C ASN A 397 13.61 1.62 -6.77
N LYS A 398 12.49 2.35 -6.69
CA LYS A 398 11.27 1.88 -6.00
C LYS A 398 10.63 0.62 -6.60
N TYR A 399 11.01 0.24 -7.82
CA TYR A 399 10.53 -0.96 -8.51
C TYR A 399 11.41 -2.20 -8.25
N SER A 400 12.52 -2.04 -7.51
CA SER A 400 13.39 -3.13 -7.05
C SER A 400 13.22 -3.35 -5.54
N LEU A 401 13.54 -4.57 -5.07
CA LEU A 401 13.58 -4.91 -3.65
C LEU A 401 14.99 -4.76 -3.03
N SER A 402 15.96 -4.26 -3.80
CA SER A 402 17.33 -4.04 -3.32
C SER A 402 17.41 -3.12 -2.09
N SER A 403 16.51 -2.16 -1.96
CA SER A 403 16.46 -1.21 -0.85
C SER A 403 15.96 -1.79 0.48
N ILE A 404 15.22 -2.90 0.43
CA ILE A 404 14.72 -3.61 1.63
C ILE A 404 15.51 -4.88 1.92
N TYR A 405 16.50 -5.18 1.09
CA TYR A 405 17.33 -6.36 1.22
C TYR A 405 18.37 -6.17 2.32
N TRP A 406 18.54 -7.18 3.16
CA TRP A 406 19.61 -7.25 4.16
C TRP A 406 20.62 -8.30 3.74
N GLU A 407 21.89 -7.91 3.74
CA GLU A 407 22.99 -8.82 3.38
C GLU A 407 23.28 -9.79 4.53
N VAL A 408 23.74 -11.00 4.20
CA VAL A 408 24.17 -11.99 5.18
C VAL A 408 25.42 -11.51 5.91
N THR A 409 25.52 -11.84 7.18
CA THR A 409 26.65 -11.51 8.05
C THR A 409 27.48 -12.75 8.35
N ASN A 410 28.48 -12.61 9.23
CA ASN A 410 29.25 -13.74 9.75
C ASN A 410 28.64 -14.36 11.02
N ASN A 411 27.48 -13.88 11.47
CA ASN A 411 26.77 -14.43 12.63
C ASN A 411 25.56 -15.25 12.18
N ASP A 412 25.65 -16.58 12.30
CA ASP A 412 24.61 -17.53 11.89
C ASP A 412 23.25 -17.30 12.58
N ALA A 413 23.25 -16.83 13.83
CA ALA A 413 22.04 -16.63 14.61
C ALA A 413 21.38 -15.26 14.39
N ALA A 414 22.10 -14.32 13.77
CA ALA A 414 21.59 -12.99 13.51
C ALA A 414 20.67 -12.97 12.30
N PHE A 415 19.75 -12.01 12.27
CA PHE A 415 19.05 -11.64 11.06
C PHE A 415 20.03 -11.04 10.03
N PRO A 416 19.95 -11.41 8.74
CA PRO A 416 18.99 -12.32 8.12
C PRO A 416 19.45 -13.79 8.06
N ASN A 417 20.65 -14.14 8.51
CA ASN A 417 21.22 -15.50 8.40
C ASN A 417 20.31 -16.58 8.99
N ASN A 418 19.66 -16.31 10.11
CA ASN A 418 18.69 -17.22 10.73
C ASN A 418 17.54 -17.61 9.78
N GLN A 419 17.06 -16.68 8.95
CA GLN A 419 15.98 -16.93 7.98
C GLN A 419 16.43 -17.87 6.86
N TYR A 420 17.69 -17.76 6.43
CA TYR A 420 18.27 -18.70 5.46
C TYR A 420 18.37 -20.10 6.05
N TYR A 421 18.76 -20.22 7.32
CA TYR A 421 18.82 -21.51 7.99
C TYR A 421 17.43 -22.14 8.12
N GLU A 422 16.42 -21.38 8.54
CA GLU A 422 15.06 -21.91 8.63
C GLU A 422 14.52 -22.41 7.28
N TYR A 423 14.77 -21.65 6.21
CA TYR A 423 14.24 -21.97 4.89
C TYR A 423 15.03 -23.05 4.15
N PHE A 424 16.36 -22.92 4.08
CA PHE A 424 17.23 -23.82 3.31
C PHE A 424 17.83 -24.96 4.13
N ARG A 425 17.70 -24.93 5.46
CA ARG A 425 18.38 -25.84 6.39
C ARG A 425 19.90 -25.85 6.22
N LYS A 426 20.47 -24.67 5.91
CA LYS A 426 21.91 -24.45 5.73
C LYS A 426 22.35 -23.15 6.36
N LYS A 427 23.54 -23.19 6.97
CA LYS A 427 24.21 -21.99 7.48
C LYS A 427 24.84 -21.25 6.32
N VAL A 428 24.76 -19.93 6.34
CA VAL A 428 25.30 -19.07 5.30
C VAL A 428 26.22 -18.05 5.95
N ILE A 429 27.36 -17.80 5.33
CA ILE A 429 28.31 -16.77 5.77
C ILE A 429 28.76 -15.97 4.56
N LEU A 430 29.07 -14.69 4.79
CA LEU A 430 29.61 -13.84 3.74
C LEU A 430 31.04 -14.28 3.41
N LYS A 431 31.35 -14.40 2.12
CA LYS A 431 32.71 -14.66 1.67
C LYS A 431 33.52 -13.37 1.88
N LYS A 432 34.65 -13.50 2.57
CA LYS A 432 35.61 -12.41 2.76
C LYS A 432 36.37 -12.12 1.48
#